data_AF-A0A8J8PJJ8-F1
#
_entry.id   AF-A0A8J8PJJ8-F1
#
_cell.length_a   1.000
_cell.length_b   1.000
_cell.length_c   1.000
_cell.angle_alpha   90.00
_cell.angle_beta   90.00
_cell.angle_gamma   90.00
#
_symmetry.space_group_name_H-M   'P 1'
#
loop_
_entity.id
_entity.type
_entity.pdbx_description
1 polymer ?
#
loop_
_entity_poly.entity_id
_entity_poly.type
_entity_poly.pdbx_seq_one_letter_code
_entity_poly.pdbx_strand_id
1 'polypeptide(L)'
;GISALDNLSEEEWETFKRNYVYFKHDIERAARFFNWDSFELIKSIWNVNNEIIDEIKKDVNYAQDVLGIKVGGSDYESRKHILLSSLFLLSLREKIHQESKKYLYEMALIRRSLG
;
A
#
# COMPACT_ATOMS: atom_id res chain seq x y z
N GLY A 1 -9.90 5.24 -4.32
CA GLY A 1 -8.67 6.03 -4.16
C GLY A 1 -8.14 6.39 -5.52
N ILE A 2 -6.93 5.97 -5.88
CA ILE A 2 -6.29 6.35 -7.16
C ILE A 2 -7.08 5.94 -8.40
N SER A 3 -7.90 4.89 -8.33
CA SER A 3 -8.80 4.49 -9.42
C SER A 3 -9.90 5.51 -9.73
N ALA A 4 -10.11 6.53 -8.88
CA ALA A 4 -11.01 7.63 -9.20
C ALA A 4 -10.52 8.47 -10.38
N LEU A 5 -9.21 8.43 -10.69
CA LEU A 5 -8.62 9.10 -11.84
C LEU A 5 -9.16 8.56 -13.18
N ASP A 6 -9.69 7.33 -13.19
CA ASP A 6 -10.32 6.70 -14.37
C ASP A 6 -11.58 7.45 -14.84
N ASN A 7 -12.21 8.23 -13.95
CA ASN A 7 -13.41 9.00 -14.27
C ASN A 7 -13.12 10.39 -14.85
N LEU A 8 -11.84 10.78 -14.94
CA LEU A 8 -11.47 12.10 -15.45
C LEU A 8 -11.59 12.11 -16.98
N SER A 9 -12.17 13.18 -17.50
CA SER A 9 -12.02 13.52 -18.92
C SER A 9 -10.56 13.83 -19.25
N GLU A 10 -10.22 13.84 -20.54
CA GLU A 10 -8.86 14.15 -20.99
C GLU A 10 -8.37 15.53 -20.51
N GLU A 11 -9.26 16.54 -20.52
CA GLU A 11 -8.93 17.90 -20.06
C GLU A 11 -8.63 17.93 -18.55
N GLU A 12 -9.42 17.20 -17.77
CA GLU A 12 -9.22 17.07 -16.32
C GLU A 12 -7.94 16.28 -16.02
N TRP A 13 -7.65 15.24 -16.80
CA TRP A 13 -6.42 14.46 -16.70
C TRP A 13 -5.17 15.30 -16.98
N GLU A 14 -5.17 16.09 -18.05
CA GLU A 14 -4.07 17.00 -18.36
C GLU A 14 -3.91 18.08 -17.29
N THR A 15 -5.02 18.60 -16.78
CA THR A 15 -4.99 19.56 -15.67
C THR A 15 -4.42 18.92 -14.40
N PHE A 16 -4.80 17.69 -14.07
CA PHE A 16 -4.25 16.94 -12.95
C PHE A 16 -2.74 16.75 -13.08
N LYS A 17 -2.26 16.22 -14.21
CA LYS A 17 -0.84 15.97 -14.46
C LYS A 17 0.01 17.24 -14.38
N ARG A 18 -0.52 18.37 -14.87
CA ARG A 18 0.17 19.66 -14.81
C ARG A 18 0.33 20.19 -13.39
N ASN A 19 -0.63 19.92 -12.51
CA ASN A 19 -0.62 20.46 -11.14
C ASN A 19 0.03 19.51 -10.13
N TYR A 20 -0.14 18.19 -10.26
CA TYR A 20 0.49 17.20 -9.40
C TYR A 20 1.65 16.49 -10.10
N VAL A 21 2.73 17.24 -10.33
CA VAL A 21 3.90 16.81 -11.10
C VAL A 21 4.52 15.49 -10.61
N TYR A 22 4.52 15.24 -9.30
CA TYR A 22 5.18 14.08 -8.68
C TYR A 22 4.24 12.90 -8.39
N PHE A 23 2.96 12.94 -8.78
CA PHE A 23 1.99 11.92 -8.38
C PHE A 23 2.47 10.49 -8.68
N LYS A 24 3.03 10.26 -9.88
CA LYS A 24 3.48 8.94 -10.28
C LYS A 24 4.65 8.46 -9.41
N HIS A 25 5.58 9.36 -9.11
CA HIS A 25 6.71 9.05 -8.23
C HIS A 25 6.24 8.70 -6.81
N ASP A 26 5.30 9.46 -6.28
CA ASP A 26 4.76 9.26 -4.94
C ASP A 26 4.05 7.89 -4.83
N ILE A 27 3.25 7.55 -5.83
CA ILE A 27 2.56 6.27 -5.88
C ILE A 27 3.54 5.11 -6.10
N GLU A 28 4.56 5.26 -6.96
CA GLU A 28 5.63 4.27 -7.10
C GLU A 28 6.38 4.03 -5.79
N ARG A 29 6.66 5.09 -5.02
CA ARG A 29 7.32 5.03 -3.72
C ARG A 29 6.47 4.33 -2.66
N ALA A 30 5.15 4.49 -2.70
CA ALA A 30 4.24 3.77 -1.80
C ALA A 30 4.03 2.31 -2.23
N ALA A 31 3.81 2.08 -3.52
CA ALA A 31 3.46 0.78 -4.11
C ALA A 31 4.53 -0.29 -3.89
N ARG A 32 5.81 0.08 -3.77
CA ARG A 32 6.90 -0.87 -3.47
C ARG A 32 6.74 -1.60 -2.14
N PHE A 33 6.02 -1.02 -1.18
CA PHE A 33 5.85 -1.60 0.16
C PHE A 33 4.52 -2.34 0.32
N PHE A 34 3.74 -2.44 -0.76
CA PHE A 34 2.43 -3.08 -0.74
C PHE A 34 2.55 -4.59 -0.48
N ASN A 35 1.69 -5.08 0.41
CA ASN A 35 1.64 -6.49 0.81
C ASN A 35 0.28 -7.10 0.44
N TRP A 36 0.23 -7.91 -0.61
CA TRP A 36 -0.98 -8.61 -1.05
C TRP A 36 -1.53 -9.57 0.00
N ASP A 37 -0.65 -10.23 0.76
CA ASP A 37 -1.02 -11.23 1.76
C ASP A 37 -1.65 -10.60 3.02
N SER A 38 -1.54 -9.27 3.16
CA SER A 38 -2.10 -8.55 4.30
C SER A 38 -3.63 -8.58 4.33
N PHE A 39 -4.31 -8.73 3.19
CA PHE A 39 -5.76 -8.60 3.10
C PHE A 39 -6.53 -9.56 4.00
N GLU A 40 -6.14 -10.83 4.04
CA GLU A 40 -6.82 -11.81 4.89
C GLU A 40 -6.57 -11.53 6.39
N LEU A 41 -5.39 -11.02 6.73
CA LEU A 41 -5.07 -10.65 8.10
C LEU A 41 -5.85 -9.41 8.56
N ILE A 42 -5.92 -8.35 7.75
CA ILE A 42 -6.63 -7.12 8.13
C ILE A 42 -8.14 -7.36 8.27
N LYS A 43 -8.74 -8.22 7.43
CA LYS A 43 -10.13 -8.67 7.59
C LYS A 43 -10.33 -9.31 8.96
N SER A 44 -9.44 -10.24 9.34
CA SER A 44 -9.56 -10.97 10.61
C SER A 44 -9.35 -10.09 11.85
N ILE A 45 -8.45 -9.10 11.77
CA ILE A 45 -8.06 -8.26 12.92
C ILE A 45 -9.06 -7.13 13.14
N TRP A 46 -9.51 -6.48 12.07
CA TRP A 46 -10.31 -5.25 12.15
C TRP A 46 -11.72 -5.39 11.59
N ASN A 47 -12.14 -6.59 11.19
CA ASN A 47 -13.45 -6.86 10.60
C ASN A 47 -13.73 -5.98 9.35
N VAL A 48 -12.70 -5.79 8.52
CA VAL A 48 -12.81 -5.02 7.27
C VAL A 48 -13.72 -5.77 6.29
N ASN A 49 -14.74 -5.10 5.76
CA ASN A 49 -15.66 -5.69 4.78
C ASN A 49 -14.94 -6.03 3.46
N ASN A 50 -15.41 -7.06 2.77
CA ASN A 50 -14.91 -7.46 1.44
C ASN A 50 -15.04 -6.31 0.43
N GLU A 51 -16.10 -5.50 0.49
CA GLU A 51 -16.29 -4.34 -0.38
C GLU A 51 -15.09 -3.37 -0.30
N ILE A 52 -14.60 -3.09 0.91
CA ILE A 52 -13.44 -2.21 1.13
C ILE A 52 -12.17 -2.84 0.54
N ILE A 53 -12.01 -4.16 0.72
CA ILE A 53 -10.86 -4.89 0.17
C ILE A 53 -10.88 -4.86 -1.35
N ASP A 54 -12.05 -5.01 -1.96
CA ASP A 54 -12.21 -4.96 -3.41
C ASP A 54 -11.98 -3.55 -3.96
N GLU A 55 -12.37 -2.50 -3.25
CA GLU A 55 -12.00 -1.12 -3.58
C GLU A 55 -10.49 -0.89 -3.53
N ILE A 56 -9.79 -1.40 -2.51
CA ILE A 56 -8.32 -1.29 -2.43
C ILE A 56 -7.68 -2.08 -3.58
N LYS A 57 -8.16 -3.28 -3.90
CA LYS A 57 -7.66 -4.06 -5.03
C LYS A 57 -7.87 -3.31 -6.36
N LYS A 58 -9.01 -2.65 -6.54
CA LYS A 58 -9.28 -1.82 -7.72
C LYS A 58 -8.24 -0.71 -7.85
N ASP A 59 -7.93 -0.02 -6.75
CA ASP A 59 -6.90 1.03 -6.72
C ASP A 59 -5.50 0.48 -7.08
N VAL A 60 -5.13 -0.68 -6.54
CA VAL A 60 -3.83 -1.30 -6.79
C VAL A 60 -3.73 -1.79 -8.24
N ASN A 61 -4.78 -2.40 -8.78
CA ASN A 61 -4.84 -2.83 -10.18
C ASN A 61 -4.79 -1.62 -11.13
N TYR A 62 -5.50 -0.53 -10.82
CA TYR A 62 -5.42 0.70 -11.61
C TYR A 62 -3.98 1.25 -11.67
N ALA A 63 -3.27 1.24 -10.53
CA ALA A 63 -1.86 1.65 -10.50
C ALA A 63 -0.98 0.76 -11.41
N GLN A 64 -1.21 -0.56 -11.42
CA GLN A 64 -0.46 -1.48 -12.28
C GLN A 64 -0.80 -1.34 -13.76
N ASP A 65 -2.09 -1.47 -14.08
CA ASP A 65 -2.55 -1.72 -15.44
C ASP A 65 -2.69 -0.42 -16.24
N VAL A 66 -3.07 0.68 -15.58
CA VAL A 66 -3.28 1.98 -16.24
C VAL A 66 -2.06 2.88 -16.09
N LEU A 67 -1.47 2.96 -14.90
CA LEU A 67 -0.33 3.86 -14.65
C LEU A 67 1.04 3.19 -14.91
N GLY A 68 1.07 1.88 -15.11
CA GLY A 68 2.31 1.12 -15.35
C GLY A 68 3.22 1.05 -14.12
N ILE A 69 2.67 1.17 -12.92
CA ILE A 69 3.41 1.20 -11.65
C ILE A 69 3.60 -0.23 -11.14
N LYS A 70 4.83 -0.60 -10.80
CA LYS A 70 5.11 -1.90 -10.18
C LYS A 70 4.67 -1.90 -8.71
N VAL A 71 3.76 -2.81 -8.37
CA VAL A 71 3.30 -3.04 -7.00
C VAL A 71 4.07 -4.20 -6.39
N GLY A 72 4.56 -4.01 -5.17
CA GLY A 72 5.46 -4.95 -4.51
C GLY A 72 6.89 -4.79 -5.03
N GLY A 73 7.77 -4.28 -4.18
CA GLY A 73 9.17 -4.04 -4.53
C GLY A 73 10.01 -5.31 -4.52
N SER A 74 10.91 -5.45 -5.48
CA SER A 74 11.78 -6.61 -5.62
C SER A 74 13.11 -6.50 -4.86
N ASP A 75 13.47 -5.30 -4.41
CA ASP A 75 14.69 -5.04 -3.66
C ASP A 75 14.59 -5.49 -2.20
N TYR A 76 15.74 -5.60 -1.54
CA TYR A 76 15.86 -6.11 -0.17
C TYR A 76 15.01 -5.31 0.83
N GLU A 77 15.06 -3.97 0.78
CA GLU A 77 14.32 -3.12 1.72
C GLU A 77 12.82 -3.28 1.56
N SER A 78 12.34 -3.31 0.32
CA SER A 78 10.92 -3.56 0.03
C SER A 78 10.46 -4.93 0.51
N ARG A 79 11.23 -5.99 0.22
CA ARG A 79 10.91 -7.36 0.67
C ARG A 79 10.95 -7.49 2.19
N LYS A 80 11.93 -6.86 2.84
CA LYS A 80 12.04 -6.81 4.30
C LYS A 80 10.81 -6.12 4.90
N HIS A 81 10.41 -4.96 4.37
CA HIS A 81 9.21 -4.27 4.81
C HIS A 81 7.95 -5.12 4.65
N ILE A 82 7.75 -5.75 3.49
CA ILE A 82 6.59 -6.62 3.23
C ILE A 82 6.56 -7.77 4.24
N LEU A 83 7.68 -8.46 4.48
CA LEU A 83 7.77 -9.51 5.50
C LEU A 83 7.42 -8.98 6.90
N LEU A 84 8.01 -7.86 7.29
CA LEU A 84 7.73 -7.23 8.58
C LEU A 84 6.27 -6.83 8.73
N SER A 85 5.61 -6.41 7.65
CA SER A 85 4.18 -6.08 7.66
C SER A 85 3.31 -7.31 7.92
N SER A 86 3.65 -8.46 7.34
CA SER A 86 2.98 -9.73 7.65
C SER A 86 3.20 -10.15 9.11
N LEU A 87 4.44 -10.06 9.61
CA LEU A 87 4.77 -10.36 11.00
C LEU A 87 4.09 -9.41 11.99
N PHE A 88 4.00 -8.13 11.65
CA PHE A 88 3.27 -7.13 12.41
C PHE A 88 1.80 -7.54 12.56
N LEU A 89 1.11 -7.80 11.45
CA LEU A 89 -0.30 -8.18 11.48
C LEU A 89 -0.54 -9.50 12.23
N LEU A 90 0.30 -10.51 12.01
CA LEU A 90 0.25 -11.77 12.77
C LEU A 90 0.42 -11.53 14.27
N SER A 91 1.47 -10.83 14.69
CA SER A 91 1.71 -10.54 16.11
C SER A 91 0.56 -9.73 16.74
N LEU A 92 -0.07 -8.84 15.96
CA LEU A 92 -1.21 -8.05 16.41
C LEU A 92 -2.45 -8.93 16.63
N ARG A 93 -2.71 -9.86 15.71
CA ARG A 93 -3.78 -10.87 15.83
C ARG A 93 -3.61 -11.74 17.07
N GLU A 94 -2.37 -12.17 17.35
CA GLU A 94 -2.03 -13.00 18.51
C GLU A 94 -1.85 -12.18 19.81
N LYS A 95 -2.05 -10.86 19.78
CA LYS A 95 -1.90 -9.94 20.92
C LYS A 95 -0.48 -9.92 21.54
N ILE A 96 0.54 -10.22 20.74
CA ILE A 96 1.96 -10.18 21.15
C ILE A 96 2.50 -8.76 20.96
N HIS A 97 2.03 -7.83 21.80
CA HIS A 97 2.22 -6.40 21.60
C HIS A 97 3.68 -5.92 21.52
N GLN A 98 4.61 -6.59 22.22
CA GLN A 98 6.03 -6.22 22.16
C GLN A 98 6.62 -6.46 20.76
N GLU A 99 6.31 -7.60 20.16
CA GLU A 99 6.72 -7.91 18.79
C GLU A 99 6.02 -6.99 17.78
N SER A 100 4.73 -6.70 17.96
CA SER A 100 4.01 -5.77 17.09
C SER A 100 4.66 -4.38 17.07
N LYS A 101 5.02 -3.84 18.24
CA LYS A 101 5.72 -2.55 18.34
C LYS A 101 7.08 -2.59 17.65
N LYS A 102 7.84 -3.67 17.84
CA LYS A 102 9.15 -3.87 17.22
C LYS A 102 9.03 -3.90 15.69
N TYR A 103 8.12 -4.69 15.13
CA TYR A 103 7.95 -4.76 13.68
C TYR A 103 7.46 -3.45 13.07
N LEU A 104 6.56 -2.75 13.75
CA LEU A 104 6.11 -1.41 13.33
C LEU A 104 7.28 -0.41 13.29
N TYR A 105 8.13 -0.42 14.31
CA TYR A 105 9.31 0.44 14.37
C TYR A 105 10.32 0.12 13.25
N GLU A 106 10.61 -1.16 13.03
CA GLU A 106 11.53 -1.59 11.95
C GLU A 106 11.00 -1.20 10.56
N MET A 107 9.70 -1.36 10.31
CA MET A 107 9.09 -0.88 9.06
C MET A 107 9.25 0.63 8.89
N ALA A 108 9.07 1.40 9.97
CA ALA A 108 9.22 2.84 9.96
C ALA A 108 10.67 3.27 9.64
N LEU A 109 11.67 2.55 10.14
CA LEU A 109 13.08 2.80 9.82
C LEU A 109 13.37 2.57 8.33
N ILE A 110 12.83 1.50 7.74
CA ILE A 110 13.01 1.17 6.31
C ILE A 110 12.47 2.28 5.41
N ARG A 111 11.23 2.72 5.67
CA ARG A 111 10.59 3.78 4.88
C ARG A 111 10.95 5.20 5.34
N ARG A 112 11.76 5.32 6.40
CA ARG A 112 12.20 6.57 7.04
C ARG A 112 11.07 7.46 7.55
N SER A 113 9.92 6.87 7.87
CA SER A 113 8.79 7.56 8.51
C SER A 113 7.90 6.58 9.27
N LEU A 114 7.33 7.02 10.40
CA LEU A 114 6.29 6.27 11.10
C LEU A 114 4.92 6.37 10.40
N GLY A 115 4.67 7.45 9.68
CA GLY A 115 3.45 7.74 8.94
C GLY A 115 3.74 8.70 7.80
#